data_AF-A0A1X0E871-F1
#
_entry.id   AF-A0A1X0E871-F1
#
_cell.length_a   1.000
_cell.length_b   1.000
_cell.length_c   1.000
_cell.angle_alpha   90.00
_cell.angle_beta   90.00
_cell.angle_gamma   90.00
#
_symmetry.space_group_name_H-M   'P 1'
#
loop_
_entity.id
_entity.type
_entity.pdbx_description
1 polymer ?
#
loop_
_entity_poly.entity_id
_entity_poly.type
_entity_poly.pdbx_seq_one_letter_code
_entity_poly.pdbx_strand_id
1 'polypeptide(L)'
;MTDPNPIDYLKFCAAEAKSRLEYVIDRLSQVDAEYPLTEDENEMIQQFLEDVTRTVIESTAVFCRDGRDFDTYADGRPVRTQLEIEKGVIFEYRWHPQPDHRDNQPHDIYTAKGRDGRRRTVSVAAPGVLDTADAVLRLVDSEADL
;
A
#
# COMPACT_ATOMS: atom_id res chain seq x y z
N MET A 1 -12.72 -18.22 -30.49
CA MET A 1 -11.52 -17.52 -29.98
C MET A 1 -11.05 -18.30 -28.78
N THR A 2 -9.82 -18.75 -28.78
CA THR A 2 -9.20 -19.39 -27.60
C THR A 2 -8.86 -18.28 -26.62
N ASP A 3 -9.41 -18.31 -25.42
CA ASP A 3 -9.05 -17.34 -24.39
C ASP A 3 -7.54 -17.45 -24.13
N PRO A 4 -6.80 -16.32 -24.16
CA PRO A 4 -5.36 -16.34 -23.91
C PRO A 4 -5.10 -16.90 -22.51
N ASN A 5 -4.07 -17.73 -22.38
CA ASN A 5 -3.67 -18.30 -21.10
C ASN A 5 -3.41 -17.15 -20.10
N PRO A 6 -4.10 -17.13 -18.93
CA PRO A 6 -3.95 -16.06 -17.96
C PRO A 6 -2.49 -15.86 -17.52
N ILE A 7 -1.71 -16.94 -17.39
CA ILE A 7 -0.29 -16.87 -17.05
C ILE A 7 0.51 -16.11 -18.13
N ASP A 8 0.20 -16.31 -19.41
CA ASP A 8 0.89 -15.63 -20.49
C ASP A 8 0.48 -14.15 -20.59
N TYR A 9 -0.76 -13.83 -20.24
CA TYR A 9 -1.22 -12.45 -20.09
C TYR A 9 -0.50 -11.72 -18.94
N LEU A 10 -0.32 -12.37 -17.78
CA LEU A 10 0.48 -11.80 -16.68
C LEU A 10 1.93 -11.56 -17.07
N LYS A 11 2.56 -12.49 -17.80
CA LYS A 11 3.93 -12.29 -18.31
C LYS A 11 4.02 -11.08 -19.23
N PHE A 12 3.04 -10.91 -20.12
CA PHE A 12 2.95 -9.75 -21.00
C PHE A 12 2.84 -8.45 -20.21
N CYS A 13 1.88 -8.37 -19.28
CA CYS A 13 1.68 -7.18 -18.44
C CYS A 13 2.90 -6.87 -17.56
N ALA A 14 3.58 -7.89 -17.02
CA ALA A 14 4.80 -7.72 -16.26
C ALA A 14 5.95 -7.17 -17.11
N ALA A 15 6.12 -7.66 -18.36
CA ALA A 15 7.13 -7.15 -19.29
C ALA A 15 6.86 -5.70 -19.69
N GLU A 16 5.60 -5.36 -19.96
CA GLU A 16 5.14 -4.00 -20.28
C GLU A 16 5.34 -3.02 -19.12
N ALA A 17 4.98 -3.43 -17.90
CA ALA A 17 5.17 -2.60 -16.69
C ALA A 17 6.66 -2.40 -16.41
N LYS A 18 7.45 -3.47 -16.49
CA LYS A 18 8.91 -3.41 -16.29
C LYS A 18 9.58 -2.45 -17.26
N SER A 19 9.29 -2.54 -18.56
CA SER A 19 9.91 -1.67 -19.57
C SER A 19 9.63 -0.19 -19.32
N ARG A 20 8.39 0.17 -18.95
CA ARG A 20 8.02 1.56 -18.60
C ARG A 20 8.71 2.03 -17.32
N LEU A 21 8.78 1.18 -16.29
CA LEU A 21 9.47 1.51 -15.03
C LEU A 21 10.98 1.68 -15.23
N GLU A 22 11.63 0.82 -16.02
CA GLU A 22 13.05 0.95 -16.36
C GLU A 22 13.35 2.28 -17.05
N TYR A 23 12.46 2.72 -17.96
CA TYR A 23 12.56 4.05 -18.57
C TYR A 23 12.46 5.17 -17.54
N VAL A 24 11.46 5.13 -16.65
CA VAL A 24 11.29 6.15 -15.60
C VAL A 24 12.50 6.18 -14.67
N ILE A 25 13.04 5.02 -14.27
CA ILE A 25 14.23 4.91 -13.43
C ILE A 25 15.44 5.54 -14.12
N ASP A 26 15.69 5.21 -15.39
CA ASP A 26 16.80 5.78 -16.16
C ASP A 26 16.69 7.31 -16.23
N ARG A 27 15.49 7.82 -16.55
CA ARG A 27 15.24 9.27 -16.62
C ARG A 27 15.45 9.96 -15.28
N LEU A 28 14.93 9.40 -14.19
CA LEU A 28 15.13 9.95 -12.85
C LEU A 28 16.59 9.89 -12.39
N SER A 29 17.35 8.88 -12.83
CA SER A 29 18.77 8.76 -12.49
C SER A 29 19.66 9.82 -13.14
N GLN A 30 19.17 10.45 -14.21
CA GLN A 30 19.85 11.52 -14.95
C GLN A 30 19.55 12.91 -14.37
N VAL A 31 18.63 13.01 -13.40
CA VAL A 31 18.22 14.28 -12.79
C VAL A 31 19.26 14.70 -11.74
N ASP A 32 19.77 15.92 -11.89
CA ASP A 32 20.63 16.57 -10.90
C ASP A 32 20.23 18.05 -10.74
N ALA A 33 20.73 18.72 -9.70
CA ALA A 33 20.45 20.12 -9.42
C ALA A 33 20.80 21.06 -10.59
N GLU A 34 21.81 20.69 -11.40
CA GLU A 34 22.22 21.46 -12.59
C GLU A 34 21.35 21.17 -13.82
N TYR A 35 20.68 20.02 -13.86
CA TYR A 35 19.86 19.56 -14.97
C TYR A 35 18.54 18.97 -14.43
N PRO A 36 17.63 19.84 -13.95
CA PRO A 36 16.31 19.39 -13.50
C PRO A 36 15.48 18.90 -14.69
N LEU A 37 14.49 18.06 -14.41
CA LEU A 37 13.49 17.65 -15.40
C LEU A 37 12.75 18.87 -15.95
N THR A 38 12.55 18.88 -17.26
CA THR A 38 11.63 19.83 -17.90
C THR A 38 10.18 19.50 -17.56
N GLU A 39 9.26 20.42 -17.84
CA GLU A 39 7.82 20.18 -17.68
C GLU A 39 7.35 19.02 -18.55
N ASP A 40 7.74 19.01 -19.83
CA ASP A 40 7.43 17.92 -20.78
C ASP A 40 7.95 16.56 -20.29
N GLU A 41 9.15 16.51 -19.69
CA GLU A 41 9.72 15.27 -19.15
C GLU A 41 8.95 14.80 -17.92
N ASN A 42 8.51 15.72 -17.06
CA ASN A 42 7.66 15.39 -15.92
C ASN A 42 6.30 14.85 -16.35
N GLU A 43 5.64 15.49 -17.32
CA GLU A 43 4.36 15.01 -17.86
C GLU A 43 4.50 13.62 -18.48
N MET A 44 5.58 13.38 -19.23
CA MET A 44 5.87 12.07 -19.82
C MET A 44 6.09 11.00 -18.75
N ILE A 45 6.85 11.30 -17.69
CA ILE A 45 7.06 10.37 -16.57
C ILE A 45 5.74 10.06 -15.87
N GLN A 46 4.90 11.08 -15.61
CA GLN A 46 3.57 10.89 -15.01
C GLN A 46 2.71 9.97 -15.89
N GLN A 47 2.64 10.23 -17.19
CA GLN A 47 1.89 9.39 -18.13
C GLN A 47 2.37 7.93 -18.11
N PHE A 48 3.69 7.68 -18.05
CA PHE A 48 4.20 6.32 -17.96
C PHE A 48 3.83 5.62 -16.65
N LEU A 49 3.84 6.34 -15.52
CA LEU A 49 3.42 5.79 -14.23
C LEU A 49 1.91 5.49 -14.19
N GLU A 50 1.09 6.35 -14.80
CA GLU A 50 -0.35 6.11 -14.96
C GLU A 50 -0.61 4.89 -15.86
N ASP A 51 0.12 4.77 -16.97
CA ASP A 51 0.03 3.61 -17.87
C ASP A 51 0.40 2.32 -17.17
N VAL A 52 1.50 2.30 -16.40
CA VAL A 52 1.90 1.14 -15.60
C VAL A 52 0.79 0.78 -14.61
N THR A 53 0.23 1.77 -13.92
CA THR A 53 -0.86 1.57 -12.95
C THR A 53 -2.06 0.92 -13.63
N ARG A 54 -2.49 1.46 -14.77
CA ARG A 54 -3.58 0.90 -15.58
C ARG A 54 -3.29 -0.53 -16.02
N THR A 55 -2.12 -0.80 -16.60
CA THR A 55 -1.74 -2.16 -17.05
C THR A 55 -1.77 -3.16 -15.89
N VAL A 56 -1.27 -2.79 -14.71
CA VAL A 56 -1.29 -3.67 -13.54
C VAL A 56 -2.74 -3.94 -13.08
N ILE A 57 -3.59 -2.92 -13.01
CA ILE A 57 -5.00 -3.07 -12.62
C ILE A 57 -5.74 -3.96 -13.63
N GLU A 58 -5.63 -3.67 -14.92
CA GLU A 58 -6.29 -4.44 -15.98
C GLU A 58 -5.82 -5.90 -15.98
N SER A 59 -4.51 -6.12 -15.79
CA SER A 59 -3.94 -7.47 -15.72
C SER A 59 -4.46 -8.28 -14.54
N THR A 60 -4.65 -7.62 -13.40
CA THR A 60 -5.15 -8.26 -12.18
C THR A 60 -6.64 -8.51 -12.27
N ALA A 61 -7.41 -7.60 -12.88
CA ALA A 61 -8.86 -7.71 -13.02
C ALA A 61 -9.29 -8.96 -13.80
N VAL A 62 -8.48 -9.47 -14.73
CA VAL A 62 -8.75 -10.73 -15.46
C VAL A 62 -8.82 -11.95 -14.52
N PHE A 63 -8.20 -11.87 -13.34
CA PHE A 63 -8.21 -12.92 -12.32
C PHE A 63 -9.26 -12.71 -11.25
N CYS A 64 -9.92 -11.56 -11.23
CA CYS A 64 -10.92 -11.20 -10.25
C CYS A 64 -12.33 -11.47 -10.80
N ARG A 65 -13.21 -12.01 -9.96
CA ARG A 65 -14.62 -12.24 -10.30
C ARG A 65 -15.39 -10.93 -10.44
N ASP A 66 -15.08 -9.96 -9.59
CA ASP A 66 -15.68 -8.63 -9.54
C ASP A 66 -14.73 -7.64 -8.85
N GLY A 67 -15.17 -6.39 -8.67
CA GLY A 67 -14.37 -5.36 -8.00
C GLY A 67 -14.14 -5.64 -6.50
N ARG A 68 -14.97 -6.46 -5.85
CA ARG A 68 -14.76 -6.84 -4.44
C ARG A 68 -13.65 -7.88 -4.32
N ASP A 69 -13.61 -8.84 -5.24
CA ASP A 69 -12.56 -9.85 -5.35
C ASP A 69 -11.17 -9.23 -5.60
N PHE A 70 -11.13 -8.04 -6.21
CA PHE A 70 -9.89 -7.26 -6.36
C PHE A 70 -9.35 -6.72 -5.03
N ASP A 71 -10.25 -6.35 -4.11
CA ASP A 71 -9.90 -5.73 -2.83
C ASP A 71 -9.84 -6.74 -1.66
N THR A 72 -10.12 -8.03 -1.90
CA THR A 72 -10.12 -9.08 -0.86
C THR A 72 -9.38 -10.34 -1.31
N TYR A 73 -8.67 -10.97 -0.38
CA TYR A 73 -8.11 -12.30 -0.58
C TYR A 73 -9.21 -13.38 -0.56
N ALA A 74 -8.87 -14.59 -1.02
CA ALA A 74 -9.77 -15.73 -1.04
C ALA A 74 -10.27 -16.17 0.35
N ASP A 75 -9.55 -15.83 1.42
CA ASP A 75 -9.95 -16.06 2.82
C ASP A 75 -10.83 -14.94 3.40
N GLY A 76 -11.17 -13.93 2.59
CA GLY A 76 -12.04 -12.82 2.95
C GLY A 76 -11.33 -11.63 3.59
N ARG A 77 -10.02 -11.71 3.87
CA ARG A 77 -9.26 -10.56 4.38
C ARG A 77 -9.12 -9.47 3.32
N PRO A 78 -9.14 -8.19 3.69
CA PRO A 78 -8.87 -7.11 2.74
C PRO A 78 -7.40 -7.13 2.30
N VAL A 79 -7.12 -6.72 1.05
CA VAL A 79 -5.76 -6.48 0.56
C VAL A 79 -5.15 -5.25 1.23
N ARG A 80 -5.97 -4.24 1.53
CA ARG A 80 -5.58 -3.02 2.23
C ARG A 80 -6.66 -2.52 3.19
N THR A 81 -6.22 -1.85 4.25
CA THR A 81 -7.11 -1.15 5.20
C THR A 81 -6.67 0.30 5.29
N GLN A 82 -7.63 1.21 5.27
CA GLN A 82 -7.42 2.64 5.52
C GLN A 82 -8.01 3.02 6.87
N LEU A 83 -7.29 3.85 7.61
CA LEU A 83 -7.63 4.26 8.96
C LEU A 83 -7.35 5.75 9.11
N GLU A 84 -8.40 6.53 9.40
CA GLU A 84 -8.23 7.95 9.68
C GLU A 84 -7.71 8.13 11.12
N ILE A 85 -6.42 8.44 11.26
CA ILE A 85 -5.78 8.59 12.57
C ILE A 85 -6.03 9.97 13.17
N GLU A 86 -6.25 10.97 12.33
CA GLU A 86 -6.62 12.35 12.64
C GLU A 86 -7.45 12.90 11.50
N LYS A 87 -8.24 13.96 11.75
CA LYS A 87 -9.06 14.58 10.71
C LYS A 87 -8.22 14.96 9.48
N GLY A 88 -8.47 14.27 8.36
CA GLY A 88 -7.76 14.45 7.10
C GLY A 88 -6.38 13.77 7.01
N VAL A 89 -6.03 12.90 7.97
CA VAL A 89 -4.80 12.11 7.96
C VAL A 89 -5.16 10.63 7.90
N ILE A 90 -4.95 10.03 6.73
CA ILE A 90 -5.26 8.63 6.46
C ILE A 90 -3.97 7.81 6.53
N PHE A 91 -3.99 6.76 7.33
CA PHE A 91 -3.00 5.71 7.32
C PHE A 91 -3.50 4.56 6.44
N GLU A 92 -2.69 4.11 5.48
CA GLU A 92 -2.97 2.93 4.66
C GLU A 92 -2.02 1.79 5.07
N TYR A 93 -2.59 0.61 5.32
CA TYR A 93 -1.84 -0.62 5.55
C TYR A 93 -2.16 -1.65 4.48
N ARG A 94 -1.15 -2.36 4.00
CA ARG A 94 -1.28 -3.43 3.01
C ARG A 94 -0.98 -4.77 3.67
N TRP A 95 -1.94 -5.69 3.62
CA TRP A 95 -1.81 -6.99 4.26
C TRP A 95 -0.96 -7.93 3.42
N HIS A 96 -0.27 -8.86 4.08
CA HIS A 96 0.45 -9.90 3.35
C HIS A 96 -0.54 -11.00 2.91
N PRO A 97 -0.43 -11.54 1.68
CA PRO A 97 -1.36 -12.56 1.19
C PRO A 97 -1.30 -13.86 2.01
N GLN A 98 -0.11 -14.27 2.49
CA GLN A 98 0.02 -15.44 3.37
C GLN A 98 -0.57 -15.14 4.77
N PRO A 99 -1.61 -15.86 5.23
CA PRO A 99 -2.32 -15.52 6.46
C PRO A 99 -1.46 -15.52 7.73
N ASP A 100 -0.51 -16.45 7.80
CA ASP A 100 0.39 -16.68 8.92
C ASP A 100 1.68 -15.84 8.87
N HIS A 101 1.83 -14.98 7.86
CA HIS A 101 2.97 -14.08 7.77
C HIS A 101 3.07 -13.21 9.03
N ARG A 102 4.30 -12.97 9.50
CA ARG A 102 4.56 -12.23 10.74
C ARG A 102 3.92 -10.83 10.73
N ASP A 103 3.87 -10.17 9.57
CA ASP A 103 3.29 -8.84 9.42
C ASP A 103 1.75 -8.85 9.54
N ASN A 104 1.10 -10.02 9.48
CA ASN A 104 -0.34 -10.14 9.75
C ASN A 104 -0.65 -10.43 11.23
N GLN A 105 0.38 -10.72 12.04
CA GLN A 105 0.23 -11.02 13.47
C GLN A 105 0.16 -9.73 14.30
N PRO A 106 -0.38 -9.76 15.53
CA PRO A 106 -0.49 -8.56 16.34
C PRO A 106 0.86 -7.89 16.62
N HIS A 107 1.00 -6.62 16.25
CA HIS A 107 2.17 -5.79 16.52
C HIS A 107 1.88 -4.30 16.29
N ASP A 108 2.73 -3.43 16.84
CA ASP A 108 2.68 -1.99 16.57
C ASP A 108 3.37 -1.66 15.24
N ILE A 109 2.68 -0.93 14.37
CA ILE A 109 3.20 -0.56 13.06
C ILE A 109 3.88 0.81 13.12
N TYR A 110 3.20 1.77 13.74
CA TYR A 110 3.58 3.18 13.66
C TYR A 110 3.10 3.94 14.88
N THR A 111 3.91 4.89 15.36
CA THR A 111 3.49 5.84 16.39
C THR A 111 3.81 7.26 15.93
N ALA A 112 2.78 8.09 15.79
CA ALA A 112 2.90 9.51 15.47
C ALA A 112 2.55 10.38 16.66
N LYS A 113 3.11 11.60 16.67
CA LYS A 113 2.58 12.71 17.45
C LYS A 113 1.63 13.51 16.56
N GLY A 114 0.39 13.62 16.99
CA GLY A 114 -0.64 14.36 16.29
C GLY A 114 -0.50 15.86 16.38
N ARG A 115 -1.29 16.58 15.57
CA ARG A 115 -1.34 18.06 15.58
C ARG A 115 -1.80 18.63 16.92
N ASP A 116 -2.60 17.87 17.66
CA ASP A 116 -3.04 18.16 19.03
C ASP A 116 -1.98 17.81 20.09
N GLY A 117 -0.81 17.32 19.67
CA GLY A 117 0.29 16.94 20.55
C GLY A 117 0.15 15.57 21.20
N ARG A 118 -0.96 14.84 20.99
CA ARG A 118 -1.16 13.48 21.52
C ARG A 118 -0.38 12.46 20.70
N ARG A 119 0.05 11.37 21.34
CA ARG A 119 0.68 10.25 20.63
C ARG A 119 -0.39 9.22 20.29
N ARG A 120 -0.43 8.84 19.02
CA ARG A 120 -1.32 7.80 18.49
C ARG A 120 -0.47 6.67 17.96
N THR A 121 -0.79 5.45 18.37
CA THR A 121 -0.14 4.23 17.88
C THR A 121 -1.14 3.47 17.02
N VAL A 122 -0.72 3.13 15.80
CA VAL A 122 -1.45 2.22 14.91
C VAL A 122 -0.84 0.84 15.05
N SER A 123 -1.69 -0.16 15.26
CA SER A 123 -1.28 -1.56 15.42
C SER A 123 -2.11 -2.48 14.54
N VAL A 124 -1.52 -3.63 14.22
CA VAL A 124 -2.27 -4.80 13.77
C VAL A 124 -2.90 -5.42 15.01
N ALA A 125 -4.23 -5.49 15.06
CA ALA A 125 -4.94 -6.17 16.15
C ALA A 125 -5.16 -7.65 15.82
N ALA A 126 -5.44 -7.95 14.55
CA ALA A 126 -5.60 -9.28 13.99
C ALA A 126 -5.40 -9.21 12.46
N PRO A 127 -5.24 -10.34 11.74
CA PRO A 127 -5.19 -10.34 10.29
C PRO A 127 -6.40 -9.63 9.67
N GLY A 128 -6.15 -8.57 8.88
CA GLY A 128 -7.21 -7.77 8.25
C GLY A 128 -7.78 -6.64 9.11
N VAL A 129 -7.32 -6.48 10.36
CA VAL A 129 -7.86 -5.52 11.33
C VAL A 129 -6.76 -4.63 11.91
N LEU A 130 -6.91 -3.32 11.72
CA LEU A 130 -6.10 -2.30 12.38
C LEU A 130 -6.80 -1.77 13.63
N ASP A 131 -6.01 -1.35 14.61
CA ASP A 131 -6.47 -0.60 15.77
C ASP A 131 -5.63 0.66 15.98
N THR A 132 -6.21 1.60 16.72
CA THR A 132 -5.53 2.82 17.15
C THR A 132 -5.68 3.02 18.64
N ALA A 133 -4.55 3.22 19.32
CA ALA A 133 -4.54 3.60 20.73
C ALA A 133 -4.01 5.04 20.88
N ASP A 134 -4.76 5.88 21.59
CA ASP A 134 -4.21 7.11 22.18
C ASP A 134 -3.31 6.68 23.34
N ALA A 135 -2.02 7.02 23.29
CA ALA A 135 -1.03 6.67 24.32
C ALA A 135 -1.28 7.33 25.69
N VAL A 136 -2.45 7.95 25.89
CA VAL A 136 -2.91 8.54 27.16
C VAL A 136 -3.44 7.47 28.11
N LEU A 137 -3.86 6.30 27.61
CA LEU A 137 -4.28 5.16 28.44
C LEU A 137 -3.13 4.17 28.65
N ARG A 138 -2.04 4.62 29.31
CA ARG A 138 -1.37 3.71 30.23
C ARG A 138 -2.23 3.67 31.48
N LEU A 139 -2.89 2.55 31.72
CA LEU A 139 -3.34 2.19 33.06
C LEU A 139 -2.13 2.34 33.99
N VAL A 140 -2.09 3.44 34.74
CA VAL A 140 -1.30 3.50 35.95
C VAL A 140 -2.11 2.69 36.95
N ASP A 141 -1.91 1.37 36.96
CA ASP A 141 -2.33 0.57 38.10
C ASP A 141 -1.61 1.14 39.31
N SER A 142 -2.43 1.63 40.22
CA SER A 142 -2.05 2.31 41.45
C SER A 142 -1.60 1.27 42.47
N GLU A 143 -0.62 1.66 43.27
CA GLU A 143 -0.37 1.22 44.64
C GLU A 143 0.08 -0.24 44.90
N ALA A 144 1.32 -0.35 45.34
CA ALA A 144 1.61 -1.10 46.57
C ALA A 144 2.67 -0.31 47.37
N ASP A 145 2.21 0.68 48.14
CA ASP A 145 2.86 1.01 49.40
C ASP A 145 2.50 -0.12 50.39
N LEU A 146 3.52 -0.86 50.84
CA LEU A 146 3.64 -1.44 52.18
C LEU A 146 5.13 -1.69 52.48
#